data_AF-L1IKX7-F1
#
_entry.id   AF-L1IKX7-F1
#
_cell.length_a   1.000
_cell.length_b   1.000
_cell.length_c   1.000
_cell.angle_alpha   90.00
_cell.angle_beta   90.00
_cell.angle_gamma   90.00
#
_symmetry.space_group_name_H-M   'P 1'
#
loop_
_entity.id
_entity.type
_entity.pdbx_description
1 polymer ?
#
loop_
_entity_poly.entity_id
_entity_poly.type
_entity_poly.pdbx_seq_one_letter_code
_entity_poly.pdbx_strand_id
1 'polypeptide(L)'
;MYQVHGKQGSSWERANRRATRKQATVTSSISSDAFRFDQLKSRVKRLSFRKSAIHGWGLYADEVIEPEEMVIEYKGEEKMYERSGMGSSYMFRVSKSQVIDATHCGSRARYINHSCEPNCYTRIIHVGGKPKV
;
A
#
# COMPACT_ATOMS: atom_id res chain seq x y z
N MET A 1 -2.13 -13.09 -9.09
CA MET A 1 -1.05 -14.11 -9.14
C MET A 1 -0.99 -14.67 -10.56
N TYR A 2 0.17 -14.58 -11.22
CA TYR A 2 0.58 -15.44 -12.35
C TYR A 2 2.13 -15.50 -12.37
N GLN A 3 2.67 -16.62 -12.81
CA GLN A 3 4.08 -17.06 -12.73
C GLN A 3 4.75 -17.05 -14.11
N VAL A 4 6.06 -16.74 -14.22
CA VAL A 4 6.96 -17.30 -15.26
C VAL A 4 8.42 -17.39 -14.79
N HIS A 5 9.12 -18.46 -15.19
CA HIS A 5 10.49 -18.88 -14.87
C HIS A 5 11.57 -18.31 -15.84
N GLY A 6 12.86 -18.30 -15.43
CA GLY A 6 13.96 -18.73 -16.31
C GLY A 6 15.28 -17.92 -16.44
N LYS A 7 16.34 -18.47 -15.79
CA LYS A 7 17.77 -18.65 -16.21
C LYS A 7 18.83 -17.50 -16.24
N GLN A 8 20.07 -17.97 -16.01
CA GLN A 8 21.30 -17.31 -15.51
C GLN A 8 22.19 -16.66 -16.60
N GLY A 9 23.08 -15.74 -16.19
CA GLY A 9 24.20 -15.24 -17.01
C GLY A 9 25.21 -14.39 -16.22
N SER A 10 26.50 -14.58 -16.57
CA SER A 10 27.75 -14.36 -15.82
C SER A 10 28.07 -13.00 -15.18
N SER A 11 28.88 -13.11 -14.13
CA SER A 11 29.26 -12.16 -13.09
C SER A 11 30.32 -11.14 -13.54
N TRP A 12 30.23 -9.94 -12.96
CA TRP A 12 31.26 -8.90 -12.76
C TRP A 12 31.46 -7.74 -13.76
N GLU A 13 31.33 -7.84 -15.10
CA GLU A 13 31.44 -6.65 -16.00
C GLU A 13 30.10 -5.99 -16.41
N ARG A 14 28.96 -6.60 -16.04
CA ARG A 14 27.60 -6.02 -16.20
C ARG A 14 27.17 -5.16 -15.02
N ALA A 15 27.93 -5.15 -13.93
CA ALA A 15 27.51 -4.58 -12.66
C ALA A 15 27.36 -3.05 -12.71
N ASN A 16 28.23 -2.34 -13.43
CA ASN A 16 28.23 -0.87 -13.42
C ASN A 16 27.22 -0.22 -14.37
N ARG A 17 26.88 -0.86 -15.51
CA ARG A 17 25.77 -0.43 -16.39
C ARG A 17 24.39 -0.79 -15.82
N ARG A 18 24.30 -1.86 -15.02
CA ARG A 18 23.06 -2.28 -14.36
C ARG A 18 22.75 -1.41 -13.14
N ALA A 19 23.75 -0.91 -12.42
CA ALA A 19 23.57 0.01 -11.31
C ALA A 19 23.04 1.38 -11.76
N THR A 20 23.61 1.96 -12.83
CA THR A 20 23.14 3.23 -13.43
C THR A 20 21.78 3.09 -14.12
N ARG A 21 21.54 1.98 -14.85
CA ARG A 21 20.21 1.69 -15.42
C ARG A 21 19.15 1.47 -14.34
N LYS A 22 19.50 0.80 -13.23
CA LYS A 22 18.60 0.64 -12.06
C LYS A 22 18.31 1.97 -11.40
N GLN A 23 19.30 2.83 -11.19
CA GLN A 23 19.09 4.17 -10.62
C GLN A 23 18.20 5.04 -11.53
N ALA A 24 18.46 5.08 -12.83
CA ALA A 24 17.64 5.84 -13.79
C ALA A 24 16.20 5.29 -13.93
N THR A 25 16.03 3.96 -13.88
CA THR A 25 14.69 3.33 -13.92
C THR A 25 13.93 3.63 -12.63
N VAL A 26 14.58 3.54 -11.47
CA VAL A 26 13.98 3.81 -10.15
C VAL A 26 13.60 5.28 -9.98
N THR A 27 14.42 6.24 -10.43
CA THR A 27 14.06 7.66 -10.38
C THR A 27 12.88 7.99 -11.31
N SER A 28 12.84 7.40 -12.51
CA SER A 28 11.71 7.56 -13.42
C SER A 28 10.41 6.95 -12.89
N SER A 29 10.47 5.80 -12.20
CA SER A 29 9.30 5.18 -11.58
C SER A 29 8.80 5.95 -10.37
N ILE A 30 9.70 6.45 -9.51
CA ILE A 30 9.35 7.27 -8.33
C ILE A 30 8.63 8.56 -8.74
N SER A 31 9.12 9.24 -9.78
CA SER A 31 8.45 10.41 -10.34
C SER A 31 7.04 10.06 -10.82
N SER A 32 6.90 8.95 -11.57
CA SER A 32 5.59 8.50 -12.07
C SER A 32 4.62 8.08 -10.96
N ASP A 33 5.10 7.49 -9.87
CA ASP A 33 4.26 7.08 -8.74
C ASP A 33 3.79 8.26 -7.91
N ALA A 34 4.63 9.29 -7.75
CA ALA A 34 4.24 10.55 -7.11
C ALA A 34 3.14 11.27 -7.93
N PHE A 35 3.33 11.41 -9.25
CA PHE A 35 2.31 11.99 -10.13
C PHE A 35 1.00 11.19 -10.12
N ARG A 36 1.08 9.85 -10.16
CA ARG A 36 -0.11 9.00 -10.02
C ARG A 36 -0.77 9.15 -8.67
N PHE A 37 -0.01 9.25 -7.58
CA PHE A 37 -0.57 9.41 -6.25
C PHE A 37 -1.35 10.70 -6.10
N ASP A 38 -0.80 11.81 -6.59
CA ASP A 38 -1.47 13.11 -6.54
C ASP A 38 -2.72 13.11 -7.42
N GLN A 39 -2.67 12.47 -8.59
CA GLN A 39 -3.85 12.26 -9.44
C GLN A 39 -4.92 11.41 -8.74
N LEU A 40 -4.52 10.31 -8.11
CA LEU A 40 -5.40 9.41 -7.37
C LEU A 40 -6.00 10.07 -6.11
N LYS A 41 -5.29 11.05 -5.53
CA LYS A 41 -5.75 11.86 -4.39
C LYS A 41 -6.60 13.06 -4.75
N SER A 42 -6.77 13.36 -6.04
CA SER A 42 -7.46 14.57 -6.51
C SER A 42 -8.86 14.76 -5.92
N ARG A 43 -9.51 13.67 -5.46
CA ARG A 43 -10.80 13.74 -4.76
C ARG A 43 -10.89 12.76 -3.59
N VAL A 44 -11.28 13.26 -2.42
CA VAL A 44 -11.62 12.42 -1.26
C VAL A 44 -12.96 11.74 -1.52
N LYS A 45 -12.98 10.40 -1.44
CA LYS A 45 -14.22 9.64 -1.58
C LYS A 45 -15.14 9.82 -0.37
N ARG A 46 -16.44 9.90 -0.61
CA ARG A 46 -17.51 9.95 0.40
C ARG A 46 -17.67 8.57 1.01
N LEU A 47 -17.12 8.39 2.19
CA LEU A 47 -17.16 7.16 2.95
C LEU A 47 -17.78 7.41 4.32
N SER A 48 -18.50 6.44 4.85
CA SER A 48 -19.04 6.43 6.21
C SER A 48 -18.62 5.16 6.93
N PHE A 49 -18.39 5.24 8.26
CA PHE A 49 -18.21 4.04 9.08
C PHE A 49 -19.51 3.74 9.82
N ARG A 50 -19.97 2.50 9.77
CA ARG A 50 -21.24 2.06 10.35
C ARG A 50 -21.06 0.71 11.02
N LYS A 51 -22.01 0.29 11.87
CA LYS A 51 -21.99 -1.06 12.43
C LYS A 51 -22.00 -2.08 11.29
N SER A 52 -21.06 -3.02 11.34
CA SER A 52 -20.89 -4.05 10.32
C SER A 52 -21.39 -5.38 10.83
N ALA A 53 -22.01 -6.16 9.95
CA ALA A 53 -22.39 -7.54 10.23
C ALA A 53 -21.19 -8.50 10.29
N ILE A 54 -20.02 -8.09 9.77
CA ILE A 54 -18.80 -8.90 9.77
C ILE A 54 -18.06 -8.78 11.11
N HIS A 55 -17.73 -7.56 11.51
CA HIS A 55 -17.00 -7.29 12.74
C HIS A 55 -17.15 -5.82 13.14
N GLY A 56 -17.57 -5.56 14.38
CA GLY A 56 -17.58 -4.22 14.99
C GLY A 56 -18.12 -3.12 14.08
N TRP A 57 -17.21 -2.35 13.49
CA TRP A 57 -17.48 -1.26 12.56
C TRP A 57 -16.89 -1.59 11.18
N GLY A 58 -17.60 -1.22 10.12
CA GLY A 58 -17.16 -1.34 8.73
C GLY A 58 -17.12 0.02 8.03
N LEU A 59 -16.29 0.14 7.00
CA LEU A 59 -16.22 1.29 6.11
C LEU A 59 -17.08 1.06 4.85
N TYR A 60 -17.96 2.00 4.54
CA TYR A 60 -18.92 1.93 3.43
C TYR A 60 -18.74 3.12 2.51
N ALA A 61 -18.93 2.91 1.21
CA ALA A 61 -18.99 4.00 0.23
C ALA A 61 -20.40 4.59 0.19
N ASP A 62 -20.49 5.93 0.25
CA ASP A 62 -21.74 6.68 0.09
C ASP A 62 -21.87 7.27 -1.33
N GLU A 63 -21.00 6.84 -2.24
CA GLU A 63 -20.98 7.18 -3.65
C GLU A 63 -20.51 5.98 -4.49
N VAL A 64 -20.75 6.02 -5.80
CA VAL A 64 -20.18 5.06 -6.74
C VAL A 64 -18.68 5.33 -6.87
N ILE A 65 -17.88 4.27 -6.83
CA ILE A 65 -16.44 4.30 -7.06
C ILE A 65 -16.17 3.42 -8.27
N GLU A 66 -15.59 4.01 -9.31
CA GLU A 66 -15.29 3.30 -10.54
C GLU A 66 -14.11 2.33 -10.37
N PRO A 67 -14.02 1.26 -11.18
CA PRO A 67 -12.86 0.38 -11.18
C PRO A 67 -11.56 1.16 -11.35
N GLU A 68 -10.51 0.71 -10.66
CA GLU A 68 -9.16 1.33 -10.66
C GLU A 68 -9.06 2.74 -10.04
N GLU A 69 -10.14 3.26 -9.43
CA GLU A 69 -10.06 4.49 -8.63
C GLU A 69 -9.50 4.24 -7.22
N MET A 70 -8.75 5.22 -6.70
CA MET A 70 -8.31 5.19 -5.30
C MET A 70 -9.49 5.47 -4.37
N VAL A 71 -9.65 4.60 -3.37
CA VAL A 71 -10.69 4.71 -2.34
C VAL A 71 -10.23 5.59 -1.18
N ILE A 72 -9.15 5.19 -0.51
CA ILE A 72 -8.62 5.84 0.70
C ILE A 72 -7.17 5.40 0.94
N GLU A 73 -6.33 6.30 1.46
CA GLU A 73 -4.97 5.98 1.94
C GLU A 73 -5.05 5.36 3.34
N TYR A 74 -4.34 4.27 3.58
CA TYR A 74 -4.17 3.69 4.91
C TYR A 74 -3.06 4.44 5.66
N LYS A 75 -3.47 5.37 6.53
CA LYS A 75 -2.56 6.14 7.38
C LYS A 75 -2.45 5.56 8.78
N GLY A 76 -1.24 5.68 9.35
CA GLY A 76 -0.92 5.39 10.75
C GLY A 76 0.54 5.75 11.06
N GLU A 77 1.02 5.33 12.22
CA GLU A 77 2.42 5.45 12.64
C GLU A 77 3.31 4.45 11.89
N GLU A 78 4.40 4.91 11.27
CA GLU A 78 5.42 4.02 10.72
C GLU A 78 6.27 3.44 11.86
N LYS A 79 6.29 2.11 12.00
CA LYS A 79 7.05 1.40 13.03
C LYS A 79 7.92 0.30 12.41
N MET A 80 9.00 -0.03 13.11
CA MET A 80 9.73 -1.26 12.82
C MET A 80 8.90 -2.46 13.29
N TYR A 81 8.90 -3.52 12.50
CA TYR A 81 8.18 -4.74 12.83
C TYR A 81 8.89 -5.47 13.98
N GLU A 82 8.32 -5.37 15.17
CA GLU A 82 8.74 -6.18 16.31
C GLU A 82 7.97 -7.50 16.30
N ARG A 83 8.67 -8.63 16.43
CA ARG A 83 8.05 -9.97 16.51
C ARG A 83 7.30 -10.19 17.84
N SER A 84 7.33 -9.21 18.74
CA SER A 84 6.84 -9.27 20.12
C SER A 84 5.31 -9.31 20.18
N GLY A 85 4.74 -10.51 20.03
CA GLY A 85 3.67 -11.06 20.89
C GLY A 85 2.27 -10.44 20.95
N MET A 86 2.00 -9.24 20.46
CA MET A 86 0.64 -8.70 20.37
C MET A 86 0.50 -7.92 19.06
N GLY A 87 0.10 -8.62 18.00
CA GLY A 87 -0.27 -7.96 16.75
C GLY A 87 -1.58 -7.20 16.97
N SER A 88 -1.56 -5.88 16.84
CA SER A 88 -2.82 -5.14 16.78
C SER A 88 -3.52 -5.47 15.46
N SER A 89 -4.86 -5.50 15.46
CA SER A 89 -5.66 -5.72 14.24
C SER A 89 -5.54 -4.57 13.22
N TYR A 90 -4.75 -3.53 13.53
CA TYR A 90 -4.61 -2.30 12.76
C TYR A 90 -3.20 -2.10 12.20
N MET A 91 -2.41 -3.17 12.09
CA MET A 91 -1.07 -3.14 11.48
C MET A 91 -1.14 -3.51 10.00
N PHE A 92 -0.63 -2.64 9.14
CA PHE A 92 -0.42 -2.91 7.72
C PHE A 92 1.07 -3.10 7.43
N ARG A 93 1.47 -4.23 6.87
CA ARG A 93 2.87 -4.52 6.57
C ARG A 93 3.28 -3.93 5.21
N VAL A 94 4.24 -3.01 5.22
CA VAL A 94 4.77 -2.39 3.99
C VAL A 94 6.10 -2.99 3.52
N SER A 95 6.86 -3.61 4.43
CA SER A 95 8.07 -4.36 4.09
C SER A 95 8.32 -5.50 5.09
N LYS A 96 9.44 -6.23 4.96
CA LYS A 96 9.81 -7.30 5.92
C LYS A 96 10.05 -6.77 7.33
N SER A 97 10.47 -5.52 7.46
CA SER A 97 10.86 -4.89 8.72
C SER A 97 10.05 -3.66 9.07
N GLN A 98 9.13 -3.21 8.21
CA GLN A 98 8.37 -1.98 8.41
C GLN A 98 6.87 -2.24 8.33
N VAL A 99 6.13 -1.60 9.23
CA VAL A 99 4.68 -1.62 9.33
C VAL A 99 4.13 -0.20 9.49
N ILE A 100 2.88 -0.01 9.09
CA ILE A 100 2.06 1.15 9.41
C ILE A 100 1.03 0.71 10.44
N ASP A 101 1.09 1.26 11.64
CA ASP A 101 0.22 0.94 12.77
C ASP A 101 -0.84 2.03 12.95
N ALA A 102 -2.11 1.66 12.78
CA ALA A 102 -3.26 2.56 12.90
C ALA A 102 -4.01 2.45 14.25
N THR A 103 -3.38 1.83 15.26
CA THR A 103 -4.00 1.57 16.58
C THR A 103 -4.37 2.86 17.30
N HIS A 104 -3.41 3.78 17.45
CA HIS A 104 -3.58 5.03 18.19
C HIS A 104 -3.85 6.22 17.26
N CYS A 105 -3.11 6.34 16.17
CA CYS A 105 -3.33 7.35 15.15
C CYS A 105 -3.54 6.68 13.80
N GLY A 106 -4.60 7.04 13.08
CA GLY A 106 -4.85 6.43 11.78
C GLY A 106 -6.01 7.05 11.02
N SER A 107 -6.17 6.60 9.79
CA SER A 107 -7.30 7.01 8.94
C SER A 107 -8.54 6.15 9.19
N ARG A 108 -9.67 6.55 8.59
CA ARG A 108 -10.89 5.73 8.53
C ARG A 108 -10.69 4.37 7.85
N ALA A 109 -9.61 4.18 7.08
CA ALA A 109 -9.29 2.92 6.42
C ALA A 109 -9.08 1.76 7.40
N ARG A 110 -8.78 2.03 8.69
CA ARG A 110 -8.66 1.00 9.73
C ARG A 110 -9.94 0.19 9.97
N TYR A 111 -11.09 0.68 9.48
CA TYR A 111 -12.40 0.03 9.59
C TYR A 111 -12.76 -0.79 8.33
N ILE A 112 -11.84 -0.95 7.37
CA ILE A 112 -12.03 -1.88 6.26
C ILE A 112 -11.93 -3.30 6.83
N ASN A 113 -12.98 -4.08 6.64
CA ASN A 113 -13.01 -5.46 7.11
C ASN A 113 -12.25 -6.39 6.15
N HIS A 114 -11.80 -7.51 6.69
CA HIS A 114 -11.34 -8.62 5.88
C HIS A 114 -12.53 -9.35 5.23
N SER A 115 -12.37 -9.77 3.98
CA SER A 115 -13.32 -10.60 3.24
C SER A 115 -12.55 -11.62 2.40
N CYS A 116 -13.06 -12.85 2.31
CA CYS A 116 -12.57 -13.86 1.37
C CYS A 116 -12.97 -13.56 -0.08
N GLU A 117 -13.99 -12.73 -0.28
CA GLU A 117 -14.45 -12.20 -1.57
C GLU A 117 -14.26 -10.68 -1.57
N PRO A 118 -13.03 -10.17 -1.78
CA PRO A 118 -12.75 -8.75 -1.73
C PRO A 118 -13.21 -8.02 -3.00
N ASN A 119 -13.63 -6.77 -2.84
CA ASN A 119 -13.95 -5.85 -3.95
C ASN A 119 -12.93 -4.72 -4.12
N CYS A 120 -11.92 -4.66 -3.24
CA CYS A 120 -10.82 -3.68 -3.27
C CYS A 120 -9.48 -4.41 -3.16
N TYR A 121 -8.42 -3.81 -3.69
CA TYR A 121 -7.05 -4.27 -3.49
C TYR A 121 -6.19 -3.13 -2.94
N THR A 122 -5.03 -3.46 -2.38
CA THR A 122 -4.09 -2.47 -1.85
C THR A 122 -2.85 -2.36 -2.73
N ARG A 123 -2.30 -1.15 -2.87
CA ARG A 123 -1.03 -0.90 -3.55
C ARG A 123 -0.09 -0.12 -2.66
N ILE A 124 1.14 -0.59 -2.56
CA ILE A 124 2.22 0.17 -1.91
C ILE A 124 2.93 0.98 -2.99
N ILE A 125 2.97 2.29 -2.80
CA ILE A 125 3.73 3.20 -3.65
C ILE A 125 4.73 4.00 -2.81
N HIS A 126 5.75 4.58 -3.43
CA HIS A 126 6.76 5.35 -2.71
C HIS A 126 6.73 6.80 -3.15
N VAL A 127 6.35 7.69 -2.23
CA VAL A 127 6.25 9.13 -2.48
C VAL A 127 7.26 9.83 -1.58
N GLY A 128 8.23 10.54 -2.19
CA GLY A 128 9.33 11.16 -1.45
C GLY A 128 10.16 10.15 -0.63
N GLY A 129 10.28 8.92 -1.11
CA GLY A 129 11.00 7.84 -0.42
C GLY A 129 10.24 7.18 0.74
N LYS A 130 9.01 7.61 1.05
CA LYS A 130 8.18 7.01 2.11
C LYS A 130 7.11 6.10 1.51
N PRO A 131 6.89 4.90 2.09
CA PRO A 131 5.84 4.01 1.62
C PRO A 131 4.46 4.61 1.95
N LYS A 132 3.57 4.55 0.96
CA LYS A 132 2.16 4.90 1.05
C LYS A 132 1.32 3.69 0.66
N VAL A 133 0.20 3.52 1.37
CA VAL A 133 -0.71 2.38 1.27
C VAL A 133 -2.09 2.87 0.87
#